data_AF-A0A7Y4T8W1-F1
#
_entry.id   AF-A0A7Y4T8W1-F1
#
_cell.length_a   1.000
_cell.length_b   1.000
_cell.length_c   1.000
_cell.angle_alpha   90.00
_cell.angle_beta   90.00
_cell.angle_gamma   90.00
#
_symmetry.space_group_name_H-M   'P 1'
#
loop_
_entity.id
_entity.type
_entity.pdbx_description
1 polymer ?
#
loop_
_entity_poly.entity_id
_entity_poly.type
_entity_poly.pdbx_seq_one_letter_code
_entity_poly.pdbx_strand_id
1 'polypeptide(L)' 'AATASLSAGAAFNRTESRGGHFRGDYPQADPAQAKRTFVTLAEIRATTALAAHEAKAHLKAVK' A
#
# COMPACT_ATOMS: atom_id res chain seq x y z
N ALA A 1 5.13 7.70 -14.81
CA ALA A 1 5.26 6.38 -14.15
C ALA A 1 5.64 6.50 -12.67
N ALA A 2 6.81 7.06 -12.32
CA ALA A 2 7.30 7.11 -10.94
C ALA A 2 6.33 7.78 -9.93
N THR A 3 5.72 8.91 -10.28
CA THR A 3 4.75 9.61 -9.40
C THR A 3 3.55 8.75 -9.05
N ALA A 4 2.92 8.12 -10.05
CA ALA A 4 1.78 7.24 -9.83
C ALA A 4 2.16 6.02 -8.98
N SER A 5 3.34 5.45 -9.21
CA SER A 5 3.86 4.35 -8.37
C SER A 5 4.03 4.80 -6.92
N LEU A 6 4.64 5.97 -6.68
CA LEU A 6 4.80 6.51 -5.34
C LEU A 6 3.45 6.74 -4.64
N SER A 7 2.46 7.31 -5.34
CA SER A 7 1.11 7.52 -4.79
C SER A 7 0.42 6.21 -4.46
N ALA A 8 0.36 5.26 -5.40
CA ALA A 8 -0.32 3.99 -5.20
C ALA A 8 0.39 3.12 -4.15
N GLY A 9 1.72 3.06 -4.17
CA GLY A 9 2.50 2.31 -3.20
C GLY A 9 2.43 2.89 -1.78
N ALA A 10 2.50 4.21 -1.63
CA ALA A 10 2.32 4.85 -0.33
C ALA A 10 0.89 4.64 0.23
N ALA A 11 -0.13 4.66 -0.65
CA ALA A 11 -1.50 4.36 -0.27
C ALA A 11 -1.69 2.87 0.11
N PHE A 12 -1.05 1.95 -0.61
CA PHE A 12 -1.08 0.51 -0.29
C PHE A 12 -0.47 0.21 1.09
N ASN A 13 0.68 0.83 1.39
CA ASN A 13 1.39 0.65 2.66
C ASN A 13 0.68 1.27 3.87
N ARG A 14 -0.29 2.16 3.66
CA ARG A 14 -1.06 2.79 4.74
C ARG A 14 -2.32 1.97 5.02
N THR A 15 -2.49 1.57 6.28
CA THR A 15 -3.57 0.67 6.73
C THR A 15 -4.54 1.40 7.64
N GLU A 16 -5.05 2.53 7.18
CA GLU A 16 -6.09 3.33 7.84
C GLU A 16 -6.86 4.14 6.79
N SER A 17 -7.95 4.76 7.21
CA SER A 17 -8.65 5.78 6.43
C SER A 17 -8.51 7.14 7.12
N ARG A 18 -8.04 8.16 6.40
CA ARG A 18 -7.82 9.50 6.95
C ARG A 18 -7.90 10.57 5.85
N GLY A 19 -8.78 11.55 6.03
CA GLY A 19 -8.97 12.63 5.06
C GLY A 19 -9.37 12.08 3.68
N GLY A 20 -8.66 12.47 2.63
CA GLY A 20 -8.92 12.01 1.26
C GLY A 20 -8.44 10.57 0.94
N HIS A 21 -7.77 9.88 1.87
CA HIS A 21 -7.37 8.48 1.71
C HIS A 21 -8.37 7.57 2.43
N PHE A 22 -9.15 6.78 1.67
CA PHE A 22 -10.13 5.84 2.19
C PHE A 22 -9.82 4.40 1.75
N ARG A 23 -9.95 3.46 2.69
CA ARG A 23 -9.72 2.02 2.56
C ARG A 23 -10.88 1.28 3.22
N GLY A 24 -11.67 0.53 2.44
CA GLY A 24 -12.82 -0.22 2.97
C GLY A 24 -12.45 -1.34 3.96
N ASP A 25 -11.26 -1.91 3.80
CA ASP A 25 -10.68 -2.93 4.69
C ASP A 25 -9.93 -2.33 5.91
N TYR A 26 -9.72 -1.01 5.93
CA TYR A 26 -9.22 -0.25 7.08
C TYR A 26 -10.02 1.05 7.25
N PRO A 27 -11.30 0.96 7.65
CA PRO A 27 -12.24 2.09 7.55
C PRO A 27 -11.99 3.20 8.58
N GLN A 28 -11.25 2.92 9.66
CA GLN A 28 -11.00 3.87 10.75
C GLN A 28 -9.62 4.50 10.63
N ALA A 29 -9.47 5.69 11.21
CA ALA A 29 -8.17 6.32 11.40
C ALA A 29 -7.39 5.63 12.53
N ASP A 30 -6.08 5.46 12.34
CA ASP A 30 -5.15 4.88 13.30
C ASP A 30 -4.23 5.97 13.87
N PRO A 31 -4.36 6.33 15.16
CA PRO A 31 -3.48 7.31 15.81
C PRO A 31 -1.98 7.01 15.65
N ALA A 32 -1.56 5.74 15.58
CA ALA A 32 -0.15 5.37 15.40
C ALA A 32 0.39 5.76 14.02
N GLN A 33 -0.49 5.93 13.03
CA GLN A 33 -0.18 6.34 11.67
C GLN A 33 -0.39 7.85 11.45
N ALA A 34 -0.68 8.64 12.49
CA ALA A 34 -0.90 10.09 12.45
C ALA A 34 0.39 10.91 12.17
N LYS A 35 1.20 10.46 11.21
CA LYS A 35 2.45 11.06 10.75
C LYS A 35 2.50 11.10 9.23
N ARG A 36 3.30 12.03 8.72
CA ARG A 36 3.58 12.20 7.29
C ARG A 36 4.28 10.95 6.75
N THR A 37 3.81 10.43 5.62
CA THR A 37 4.50 9.34 4.90
C THR A 37 5.65 9.91 4.07
N PHE A 38 6.86 9.39 4.29
CA PHE A 38 8.03 9.62 3.44
C PHE A 38 8.50 8.26 2.91
N VAL A 39 8.65 8.15 1.60
CA VAL A 39 9.06 6.92 0.93
C VAL A 39 9.91 7.25 -0.29
N THR A 40 10.78 6.32 -0.66
CA THR A 40 11.58 6.35 -1.88
C THR A 40 10.95 5.48 -2.96
N LEU A 41 11.29 5.73 -4.22
CA LEU A 41 10.84 4.89 -5.32
C LEU A 41 11.36 3.44 -5.20
N ALA A 42 12.53 3.25 -4.59
CA ALA A 42 13.12 1.92 -4.38
C ALA A 42 12.30 1.09 -3.38
N GLU A 43 11.92 1.68 -2.24
CA GLU A 43 11.07 1.03 -1.22
C GLU A 43 9.71 0.63 -1.80
N ILE A 44 9.09 1.52 -2.59
CA ILE A 44 7.84 1.22 -3.26
C ILE A 44 8.01 0.07 -4.26
N ARG A 45 9.07 0.06 -5.06
CA ARG A 45 9.33 -1.06 -5.99
C ARG A 45 9.49 -2.38 -5.26
N ALA A 46 10.22 -2.42 -4.15
CA ALA A 46 10.36 -3.61 -3.33
C ALA A 46 9.01 -4.10 -2.80
N THR A 47 8.18 -3.19 -2.26
CA THR A 47 6.82 -3.49 -1.80
C THR A 47 5.98 -4.10 -2.93
N THR A 48 5.97 -3.46 -4.11
CA THR A 48 5.14 -3.92 -5.24
C THR A 48 5.58 -5.29 -5.76
N ALA A 49 6.88 -5.61 -5.72
CA ALA A 49 7.40 -6.90 -6.14
C ALA A 49 6.94 -8.02 -5.18
N LEU A 50 6.97 -7.76 -3.87
CA LEU A 50 6.48 -8.68 -2.84
C LEU A 50 4.96 -8.91 -2.98
N ALA A 51 4.17 -7.83 -3.06
CA ALA A 51 2.72 -7.94 -3.23
C ALA A 51 2.33 -8.70 -4.52
N ALA A 52 3.06 -8.47 -5.62
CA ALA A 52 2.82 -9.21 -6.87
C ALA A 52 3.17 -10.71 -6.75
N HIS A 53 4.20 -11.05 -5.97
CA HIS A 53 4.55 -12.44 -5.68
C HIS A 53 3.46 -13.13 -4.85
N GLU A 54 3.00 -12.49 -3.78
CA GLU A 54 1.92 -12.99 -2.92
C GLU A 54 0.62 -13.19 -3.69
N ALA A 55 0.23 -12.21 -4.51
CA ALA A 55 -0.97 -12.32 -5.36
C ALA A 55 -0.87 -13.51 -6.33
N LYS A 56 0.29 -13.72 -6.96
CA LYS A 56 0.51 -14.89 -7.84
C LYS A 56 0.44 -16.21 -7.06
N ALA A 57 1.02 -16.27 -5.87
CA ALA A 57 0.96 -17.44 -5.02
C ALA A 57 -0.48 -17.77 -4.62
N HIS A 58 -1.27 -16.76 -4.22
CA HIS A 58 -2.68 -16.92 -3.91
C HIS A 58 -3.49 -17.44 -5.10
N LEU A 59 -3.31 -16.86 -6.29
CA LEU A 59 -3.98 -17.32 -7.52
C LEU A 59 -3.63 -18.76 -7.90
N LYS A 60 -2.41 -19.22 -7.59
CA LYS A 60 -2.02 -20.61 -7.80
C LYS A 60 -2.67 -21.56 -6.80
N ALA A 61 -2.87 -21.13 -5.55
CA ALA A 61 -3.46 -21.96 -4.50
C ALA A 61 -4.98 -22.11 -4.63
N VAL A 62 -5.66 -21.15 -5.28
CA VAL A 62 -7.12 -21.17 -5.49
C VAL A 62 -7.53 -21.85 -6.81
N LYS A 63 -6.55 -22.21 -7.66
CA LYS A 63 -6.75 -23.01 -8.87
C LYS A 63 -6.51 -24.49 -8.60
#